data_AF-A0A1S8CUY1-F1
#
_entry.id   AF-A0A1S8CUY1-F1
#
_cell.length_a   1.000
_cell.length_b   1.000
_cell.length_c   1.000
_cell.angle_alpha   90.00
_cell.angle_beta   90.00
_cell.angle_gamma   90.00
#
_symmetry.space_group_name_H-M   'P 1'
#
loop_
_entity.id
_entity.type
_entity.pdbx_description
1 polymer ?
#
loop_
_entity_poly.entity_id
_entity_poly.type
_entity_poly.pdbx_seq_one_letter_code
_entity_poly.pdbx_strand_id
1 'polypeptide(L)'
;MSSPEASANSTTKPRRAAPVPRTGQGGGHLDRATFGQRFRQSFADPRFDQASAQIAQLEEIAWQNYQDGRKAPVTRAAGAGYADPDYEIAVEWLDTKAAIDTAKQTQQDQNTPNQVLIIIASHRNDDTCPGEVSKSWRLANIARQELEREGTVCDVIDLSRLTSEYGLNIHPCKGCVATAMPLCHFPCSCYPNHSLNQTGDWMNDIYIKLAAAHGLLIVTPTYWYQSPGALKNLMDRLVCIDGGNTDPSSTHGKKAIKAKQIELDGWDYPKHLPNRAYAVMVHGDVAGVEAQRRNLCDQLDWMGFIAAGFKGRLDRYIGYYESYAESHEALDQDQAVQDEAVMVAQALQATIRQLRQGIELQPSQQVELVRPK
;
A
#
# COMPACT_ATOMS: atom_id res chain seq x y z
N MET A 1 -43.07 6.95 -48.02
CA MET A 1 -43.45 6.52 -46.66
C MET A 1 -42.23 6.73 -45.78
N SER A 2 -42.29 7.77 -44.95
CA SER A 2 -41.18 8.23 -44.11
C SER A 2 -40.96 7.26 -42.95
N SER A 3 -39.72 6.78 -42.78
CA SER A 3 -39.31 6.04 -41.59
C SER A 3 -39.26 6.99 -40.38
N PRO A 4 -39.83 6.63 -39.23
CA PRO A 4 -39.78 7.48 -38.05
C PRO A 4 -38.42 7.36 -37.35
N GLU A 5 -37.84 8.50 -37.03
CA GLU A 5 -36.67 8.65 -36.16
C GLU A 5 -36.97 8.05 -34.78
N ALA A 6 -36.16 7.07 -34.36
CA ALA A 6 -36.16 6.58 -32.99
C ALA A 6 -35.47 7.61 -32.10
N SER A 7 -36.26 8.45 -31.43
CA SER A 7 -35.78 9.34 -30.37
C SER A 7 -35.25 8.48 -29.21
N ALA A 8 -33.93 8.42 -29.05
CA ALA A 8 -33.31 7.86 -27.87
C ALA A 8 -33.69 8.72 -26.65
N ASN A 9 -34.65 8.23 -25.87
CA ASN A 9 -35.01 8.79 -24.57
C ASN A 9 -33.82 8.60 -23.60
N SER A 10 -32.93 9.59 -23.55
CA SER A 10 -31.99 9.79 -22.46
C SER A 10 -32.77 10.12 -21.19
N THR A 11 -33.18 9.08 -20.46
CA THR A 11 -33.74 9.22 -19.12
C THR A 11 -32.59 9.54 -18.17
N THR A 12 -32.24 10.83 -18.06
CA THR A 12 -31.35 11.34 -17.02
C THR A 12 -31.93 10.97 -15.65
N LYS A 13 -31.35 9.97 -14.98
CA LYS A 13 -31.66 9.65 -13.59
C LYS A 13 -31.54 10.93 -12.75
N PRO A 14 -32.49 11.23 -11.85
CA PRO A 14 -32.42 12.43 -11.02
C PRO A 14 -31.14 12.41 -10.18
N ARG A 15 -30.38 13.50 -10.23
CA ARG A 15 -29.10 13.63 -9.49
C ARG A 15 -29.38 13.51 -7.99
N ARG A 16 -28.80 12.50 -7.36
CA ARG A 16 -28.98 12.25 -5.92
C ARG A 16 -28.20 13.29 -5.14
N ALA A 17 -28.84 13.92 -4.16
CA ALA A 17 -28.15 14.81 -3.23
C ALA A 17 -27.19 14.03 -2.34
N ALA A 18 -25.96 14.51 -2.20
CA ALA A 18 -24.98 13.89 -1.32
C ALA A 18 -25.41 13.93 0.16
N PRO A 19 -25.35 12.79 0.88
CA PRO A 19 -25.71 12.76 2.29
C PRO A 19 -24.69 13.53 3.13
N VAL A 20 -25.19 14.34 4.07
CA VAL A 20 -24.37 15.15 4.97
C VAL A 20 -23.38 14.27 5.77
N PRO A 21 -22.08 14.61 5.83
CA PRO A 21 -21.11 13.93 6.69
C PRO A 21 -21.52 13.98 8.17
N ARG A 22 -21.35 12.86 8.89
CA ARG A 22 -21.56 12.81 10.34
C ARG A 22 -20.29 13.27 11.06
N THR A 23 -20.43 14.03 12.14
CA THR A 23 -19.32 14.64 12.90
C THR A 23 -19.50 14.41 14.39
N GLY A 24 -18.42 14.50 15.19
CA GLY A 24 -18.48 14.47 16.67
C GLY A 24 -17.48 13.53 17.36
N GLN A 25 -16.78 12.66 16.63
CA GLN A 25 -15.81 11.73 17.23
C GLN A 25 -14.46 12.37 17.59
N GLY A 26 -14.03 13.41 16.87
CA GLY A 26 -12.73 14.05 17.08
C GLY A 26 -12.75 15.05 18.23
N GLY A 27 -11.75 14.97 19.12
CA GLY A 27 -11.60 15.88 20.28
C GLY A 27 -11.00 17.26 19.96
N GLY A 28 -10.71 17.56 18.69
CA GLY A 28 -10.06 18.81 18.28
C GLY A 28 -8.54 18.81 18.51
N HIS A 29 -7.96 20.02 18.56
CA HIS A 29 -6.55 20.19 18.85
C HIS A 29 -6.25 19.91 20.33
N LEU A 30 -5.07 19.33 20.61
CA LEU A 30 -4.52 19.22 21.95
C LEU A 30 -4.32 20.61 22.56
N ASP A 31 -4.43 20.70 23.87
CA ASP A 31 -3.95 21.87 24.60
C ASP A 31 -2.41 21.97 24.54
N ARG A 32 -1.90 23.18 24.83
CA ARG A 32 -0.47 23.51 24.74
C ARG A 32 0.40 22.62 25.63
N ALA A 33 -0.08 22.25 26.82
CA ALA A 33 0.69 21.46 27.78
C ALA A 33 0.81 20.01 27.32
N THR A 34 -0.30 19.40 26.88
CA THR A 34 -0.33 18.04 26.35
C THR A 34 0.50 17.90 25.08
N PHE A 35 0.43 18.89 24.16
CA PHE A 35 1.28 18.91 22.98
C PHE A 35 2.77 18.96 23.35
N GLY A 36 3.15 19.90 24.23
CA GLY A 36 4.54 20.05 24.65
C GLY A 36 5.09 18.81 25.34
N GLN A 37 4.28 18.15 26.18
CA GLN A 37 4.66 16.88 26.80
C GLN A 37 5.00 15.82 25.74
N ARG A 38 4.15 15.65 24.71
CA ARG A 38 4.38 14.66 23.64
C ARG A 38 5.58 15.03 22.77
N PHE A 39 5.74 16.31 22.42
CA PHE A 39 6.87 16.78 21.61
C PHE A 39 8.21 16.47 22.30
N ARG A 40 8.32 16.72 23.61
CA ARG A 40 9.55 16.50 24.36
C ARG A 40 9.93 15.03 24.59
N GLN A 41 9.03 14.07 24.32
CA GLN A 41 9.33 12.64 24.49
C GLN A 41 10.51 12.17 23.63
N SER A 42 10.68 12.74 22.44
CA SER A 42 11.83 12.44 21.57
C SER A 42 13.17 12.99 22.07
N PHE A 43 13.15 13.83 23.11
CA PHE A 43 14.32 14.51 23.66
C PHE A 43 14.55 14.17 25.14
N ALA A 44 14.08 13.00 25.60
CA ALA A 44 14.15 12.61 27.01
C ALA A 44 15.55 12.19 27.49
N ASP A 45 16.49 11.90 26.59
CA ASP A 45 17.86 11.53 26.96
C ASP A 45 18.61 12.74 27.58
N PRO A 46 19.31 12.58 28.73
CA PRO A 46 20.02 13.68 29.38
C PRO A 46 21.03 14.43 28.51
N ARG A 47 21.51 13.83 27.40
CA ARG A 47 22.37 14.53 26.43
C ARG A 47 21.69 15.73 25.78
N PHE A 48 20.36 15.82 25.82
CA PHE A 48 19.60 16.97 25.34
C PHE A 48 19.51 18.11 26.36
N ASP A 49 19.93 17.94 27.62
CA ASP A 49 19.81 18.97 28.68
C ASP A 49 20.52 20.27 28.28
N GLN A 50 21.70 20.16 27.68
CA GLN A 50 22.47 21.29 27.16
C GLN A 50 21.77 22.07 26.03
N ALA A 51 20.74 21.48 25.41
CA ALA A 51 19.98 22.04 24.30
C ALA A 51 18.53 22.42 24.70
N SER A 52 18.23 22.51 26.00
CA SER A 52 16.87 22.74 26.51
C SER A 52 16.20 24.00 25.94
N ALA A 53 16.95 25.11 25.81
CA ALA A 53 16.42 26.36 25.28
C ALA A 53 16.07 26.23 23.78
N GLN A 54 16.89 25.52 23.01
CA GLN A 54 16.69 25.27 21.60
C GLN A 54 15.49 24.33 21.38
N ILE A 55 15.34 23.30 22.21
CA ILE A 55 14.17 22.40 22.17
C ILE A 55 12.89 23.18 22.45
N ALA A 56 12.89 24.09 23.44
CA ALA A 56 11.73 24.94 23.72
C ALA A 56 11.36 25.83 22.52
N GLN A 57 12.36 26.36 21.79
CA GLN A 57 12.13 27.13 20.57
C GLN A 57 11.53 26.28 19.45
N LEU A 58 12.07 25.07 19.21
CA LEU A 58 11.54 24.14 18.21
C LEU A 58 10.11 23.70 18.55
N GLU A 59 9.82 23.47 19.83
CA GLU A 59 8.50 23.12 20.31
C GLU A 59 7.47 24.23 20.01
N GLU A 60 7.84 25.49 20.19
CA GLU A 60 6.96 26.62 19.89
C GLU A 60 6.63 26.70 18.39
N ILE A 61 7.62 26.50 17.52
CA ILE A 61 7.40 26.45 16.06
C ILE A 61 6.51 25.25 15.69
N ALA A 62 6.79 24.07 16.26
CA ALA A 62 5.99 22.87 16.02
C ALA A 62 4.54 23.04 16.52
N TRP A 63 4.35 23.73 17.65
CA TRP A 63 3.04 24.06 18.19
C TRP A 63 2.23 24.96 17.25
N GLN A 64 2.85 26.00 16.69
CA GLN A 64 2.20 26.88 15.71
C GLN A 64 1.80 26.10 14.46
N ASN A 65 2.70 25.27 13.91
CA ASN A 65 2.39 24.39 12.78
C ASN A 65 1.23 23.43 13.08
N TYR A 66 1.17 22.91 14.32
CA TYR A 66 0.08 22.07 14.79
C TYR A 66 -1.25 22.83 14.82
N GLN A 67 -1.31 24.01 15.45
CA GLN A 67 -2.51 24.84 15.55
C GLN A 67 -3.04 25.27 14.16
N ASP A 68 -2.14 25.65 13.27
CA ASP A 68 -2.48 26.08 11.91
C ASP A 68 -2.87 24.89 10.99
N GLY A 69 -2.75 23.65 11.47
CA GLY A 69 -3.08 22.45 10.70
C GLY A 69 -2.21 22.29 9.45
N ARG A 70 -0.94 22.72 9.52
CA ARG A 70 0.01 22.74 8.38
C ARG A 70 0.47 21.33 8.01
N LYS A 71 -0.42 20.57 7.38
CA LYS A 71 -0.19 19.18 6.94
C LYS A 71 0.99 19.09 5.97
N ALA A 72 1.00 19.94 4.95
CA ALA A 72 2.02 19.98 3.90
C ALA A 72 2.82 21.28 4.03
N PRO A 73 4.16 21.21 4.14
CA PRO A 73 4.99 22.39 4.36
C PRO A 73 5.09 23.27 3.11
N VAL A 74 5.11 22.64 1.92
CA VAL A 74 5.26 23.30 0.62
C VAL A 74 4.16 22.85 -0.32
N THR A 75 3.47 23.82 -0.93
CA THR A 75 2.44 23.58 -1.94
C THR A 75 2.73 24.38 -3.20
N ARG A 76 2.09 23.98 -4.30
CA ARG A 76 1.95 24.78 -5.51
C ARG A 76 0.61 24.51 -6.16
N ALA A 77 0.14 25.43 -6.99
CA ALA A 77 -1.03 25.26 -7.83
C ALA A 77 -0.95 23.95 -8.64
N ALA A 78 -2.08 23.25 -8.72
CA ALA A 78 -2.20 21.95 -9.38
C ALA A 78 -1.80 22.03 -10.87
N GLY A 79 -2.19 23.12 -11.54
CA GLY A 79 -1.91 23.36 -12.95
C GLY A 79 -2.92 22.73 -13.91
N ALA A 80 -2.66 22.88 -15.21
CA ALA A 80 -3.56 22.41 -16.26
C ALA A 80 -3.76 20.88 -16.22
N GLY A 81 -4.99 20.43 -16.45
CA GLY A 81 -5.38 19.01 -16.43
C GLY A 81 -6.00 18.54 -15.10
N TYR A 82 -5.89 19.33 -14.04
CA TYR A 82 -6.64 19.14 -12.79
C TYR A 82 -8.01 19.84 -12.86
N ALA A 83 -8.99 19.32 -12.12
CA ALA A 83 -10.35 19.87 -12.07
C ALA A 83 -10.41 21.31 -11.54
N ASP A 84 -9.47 21.67 -10.66
CA ASP A 84 -9.23 23.04 -10.20
C ASP A 84 -7.72 23.34 -10.31
N PRO A 85 -7.28 23.99 -11.42
CA PRO A 85 -5.88 24.28 -11.67
C PRO A 85 -5.21 25.17 -10.62
N ASP A 86 -5.97 26.02 -9.94
CA ASP A 86 -5.46 26.98 -8.96
C ASP A 86 -5.41 26.41 -7.53
N TYR A 87 -5.94 25.19 -7.33
CA TYR A 87 -5.91 24.53 -6.03
C TYR A 87 -4.47 24.15 -5.64
N GLU A 88 -4.05 24.58 -4.46
CA GLU A 88 -2.73 24.29 -3.91
C GLU A 88 -2.60 22.81 -3.46
N ILE A 89 -1.71 22.07 -4.12
CA ILE A 89 -1.39 20.67 -3.81
C ILE A 89 0.02 20.58 -3.24
N ALA A 90 0.22 19.66 -2.29
CA ALA A 90 1.54 19.37 -1.73
C ALA A 90 2.53 18.98 -2.85
N VAL A 91 3.69 19.62 -2.89
CA VAL A 91 4.73 19.34 -3.90
C VAL A 91 5.13 17.87 -3.88
N GLU A 92 5.35 17.30 -2.68
CA GLU A 92 5.68 15.89 -2.50
C GLU A 92 4.64 14.93 -3.10
N TRP A 93 3.35 15.29 -3.02
CA TRP A 93 2.30 14.47 -3.62
C TRP A 93 2.37 14.51 -5.15
N LEU A 94 2.63 15.70 -5.74
CA LEU A 94 2.78 15.85 -7.19
C LEU A 94 4.01 15.09 -7.69
N ASP A 95 5.13 15.17 -6.97
CA ASP A 95 6.37 14.48 -7.31
C ASP A 95 6.20 12.95 -7.23
N THR A 96 5.52 12.46 -6.18
CA THR A 96 5.20 11.02 -6.05
C THR A 96 4.28 10.56 -7.19
N LYS A 97 3.25 11.35 -7.54
CA LYS A 97 2.35 11.03 -8.66
C LYS A 97 3.11 10.94 -9.98
N ALA A 98 4.00 11.88 -10.26
CA ALA A 98 4.82 11.87 -11.48
C ALA A 98 5.78 10.67 -11.53
N ALA A 99 6.39 10.30 -10.39
CA ALA A 99 7.24 9.12 -10.29
C ALA A 99 6.46 7.82 -10.52
N ILE A 100 5.23 7.71 -9.97
CA ILE A 100 4.32 6.58 -10.23
C ILE A 100 3.98 6.50 -11.72
N ASP A 101 3.63 7.61 -12.36
CA ASP A 101 3.29 7.62 -13.79
C ASP A 101 4.47 7.18 -14.66
N THR A 102 5.67 7.67 -14.34
CA THR A 102 6.92 7.22 -14.99
C THR A 102 7.14 5.72 -14.79
N ALA A 103 6.96 5.22 -13.57
CA ALA A 103 7.12 3.80 -13.26
C ALA A 103 6.10 2.93 -14.02
N LYS A 104 4.86 3.39 -14.19
CA LYS A 104 3.84 2.71 -15.00
C LYS A 104 4.24 2.65 -16.47
N GLN A 105 4.79 3.73 -17.02
CA GLN A 105 5.27 3.76 -18.41
C GLN A 105 6.41 2.77 -18.62
N THR A 106 7.43 2.77 -17.73
CA THR A 106 8.54 1.81 -17.78
C THR A 106 8.02 0.38 -17.71
N GLN A 107 7.06 0.09 -16.83
CA GLN A 107 6.48 -1.24 -16.71
C GLN A 107 5.70 -1.67 -17.98
N GLN A 108 5.07 -0.74 -18.69
CA GLN A 108 4.35 -1.05 -19.93
C GLN A 108 5.27 -1.25 -21.14
N ASP A 109 6.52 -0.80 -21.08
CA ASP A 109 7.50 -1.01 -22.15
C ASP A 109 7.96 -2.47 -22.21
N GLN A 110 7.60 -3.14 -23.30
CA GLN A 110 7.93 -4.55 -23.55
C GLN A 110 9.44 -4.82 -23.66
N ASN A 111 10.27 -3.78 -23.86
CA ASN A 111 11.73 -3.90 -23.96
C ASN A 111 12.43 -3.85 -22.60
N THR A 112 11.72 -3.48 -21.53
CA THR A 112 12.28 -3.49 -20.17
C THR A 112 12.34 -4.91 -19.62
N PRO A 113 13.28 -5.25 -18.74
CA PRO A 113 13.28 -6.56 -18.11
C PRO A 113 12.02 -6.78 -17.25
N ASN A 114 11.70 -8.05 -17.00
CA ASN A 114 10.69 -8.37 -15.98
C ASN A 114 11.15 -7.83 -14.63
N GLN A 115 10.22 -7.33 -13.84
CA GLN A 115 10.49 -6.77 -12.52
C GLN A 115 9.53 -7.36 -11.50
N VAL A 116 10.05 -7.85 -10.38
CA VAL A 116 9.24 -8.35 -9.26
C VAL A 116 9.54 -7.52 -8.03
N LEU A 117 8.48 -7.07 -7.36
CA LEU A 117 8.57 -6.53 -6.01
C LEU A 117 8.39 -7.68 -5.00
N ILE A 118 9.37 -7.91 -4.15
CA ILE A 118 9.33 -8.89 -3.07
C ILE A 118 9.11 -8.16 -1.75
N ILE A 119 8.03 -8.49 -1.04
CA ILE A 119 7.74 -7.99 0.30
C ILE A 119 8.09 -9.08 1.31
N ILE A 120 9.09 -8.81 2.15
CA ILE A 120 9.42 -9.63 3.32
C ILE A 120 8.68 -9.02 4.50
N ALA A 121 7.65 -9.71 4.98
CA ALA A 121 6.68 -9.14 5.90
C ALA A 121 6.99 -9.41 7.39
N SER A 122 8.12 -10.03 7.71
CA SER A 122 8.52 -10.23 9.10
C SER A 122 9.00 -8.93 9.73
N HIS A 123 8.66 -8.69 11.00
CA HIS A 123 9.15 -7.54 11.77
C HIS A 123 10.54 -7.73 12.38
N ARG A 124 11.11 -8.94 12.27
CA ARG A 124 12.38 -9.28 12.91
C ARG A 124 13.52 -9.34 11.91
N ASN A 125 14.69 -8.96 12.40
CA ASN A 125 16.00 -9.21 11.82
C ASN A 125 17.03 -9.39 12.95
N ASP A 126 18.26 -9.69 12.58
CA ASP A 126 19.40 -9.90 13.48
C ASP A 126 19.92 -8.64 14.19
N ASP A 127 19.53 -7.45 13.70
CA ASP A 127 19.86 -6.16 14.33
C ASP A 127 18.82 -5.71 15.39
N THR A 128 17.76 -6.48 15.62
CA THR A 128 16.69 -6.14 16.59
C THR A 128 16.60 -7.16 17.73
N CYS A 129 15.70 -6.94 18.68
CA CYS A 129 15.54 -7.77 19.88
C CYS A 129 15.54 -9.29 19.63
N PRO A 130 15.01 -9.82 18.51
CA PRO A 130 15.04 -11.25 18.27
C PRO A 130 16.41 -11.83 17.89
N GLY A 131 17.41 -11.02 17.53
CA GLY A 131 18.81 -11.42 17.36
C GLY A 131 19.12 -12.42 16.24
N GLU A 132 18.19 -12.65 15.32
CA GLU A 132 18.35 -13.59 14.20
C GLU A 132 17.46 -13.19 13.02
N VAL A 133 17.90 -13.51 11.80
CA VAL A 133 17.14 -13.32 10.56
C VAL A 133 15.76 -14.01 10.62
N SER A 134 14.83 -13.62 9.76
CA SER A 134 13.52 -14.28 9.69
C SER A 134 13.49 -15.46 8.71
N LYS A 135 12.68 -16.50 8.99
CA LYS A 135 12.34 -17.55 8.01
C LYS A 135 11.77 -16.95 6.70
N SER A 136 10.99 -15.86 6.80
CA SER A 136 10.50 -15.13 5.61
C SER A 136 11.63 -14.59 4.74
N TRP A 137 12.66 -14.01 5.34
CA TRP A 137 13.82 -13.49 4.62
C TRP A 137 14.58 -14.62 3.92
N ARG A 138 14.74 -15.77 4.59
CA ARG A 138 15.37 -16.97 4.01
C ARG A 138 14.59 -17.49 2.79
N LEU A 139 13.28 -17.70 2.93
CA LEU A 139 12.40 -18.15 1.83
C LEU A 139 12.33 -17.14 0.69
N ALA A 140 12.26 -15.84 0.99
CA ALA A 140 12.26 -14.78 0.00
C ALA A 140 13.56 -14.76 -0.82
N ASN A 141 14.71 -15.02 -0.20
CA ASN A 141 15.98 -15.08 -0.92
C ASN A 141 16.11 -16.29 -1.82
N ILE A 142 15.57 -17.46 -1.45
CA ILE A 142 15.49 -18.63 -2.33
C ILE A 142 14.68 -18.26 -3.59
N ALA A 143 13.49 -17.69 -3.41
CA ALA A 143 12.66 -17.24 -4.53
C ALA A 143 13.32 -16.13 -5.37
N ARG A 144 14.00 -15.17 -4.72
CA ARG A 144 14.74 -14.09 -5.39
C ARG A 144 15.85 -14.63 -6.28
N GLN A 145 16.65 -15.57 -5.77
CA GLN A 145 17.73 -16.19 -6.54
C GLN A 145 17.22 -16.90 -7.80
N GLU A 146 16.07 -17.59 -7.71
CA GLU A 146 15.40 -18.18 -8.87
C GLU A 146 14.99 -17.12 -9.91
N LEU A 147 14.32 -16.06 -9.47
CA LEU A 147 13.85 -14.98 -10.34
C LEU A 147 15.01 -14.27 -11.06
N GLU A 148 16.08 -13.96 -10.33
CA GLU A 148 17.28 -13.27 -10.85
C GLU A 148 18.06 -14.14 -11.83
N ARG A 149 18.18 -15.45 -11.57
CA ARG A 149 18.83 -16.40 -12.50
C ARG A 149 18.18 -16.38 -13.88
N GLU A 150 16.86 -16.19 -13.91
CA GLU A 150 16.06 -16.12 -15.12
C GLU A 150 15.93 -14.68 -15.67
N GLY A 151 16.79 -13.74 -15.22
CA GLY A 151 16.90 -12.38 -15.74
C GLY A 151 15.84 -11.40 -15.22
N THR A 152 15.12 -11.72 -14.15
CA THR A 152 14.13 -10.83 -13.53
C THR A 152 14.83 -9.88 -12.55
N VAL A 153 14.55 -8.58 -12.67
CA VAL A 153 14.99 -7.58 -11.69
C VAL A 153 14.13 -7.70 -10.44
N CYS A 154 14.75 -7.90 -9.28
CA CYS A 154 14.03 -8.02 -8.01
C CYS A 154 14.25 -6.77 -7.14
N ASP A 155 13.17 -6.06 -6.84
CA ASP A 155 13.14 -5.04 -5.79
C ASP A 155 12.67 -5.68 -4.48
N VAL A 156 13.25 -5.28 -3.35
CA VAL A 156 12.90 -5.82 -2.03
C VAL A 156 12.39 -4.73 -1.10
N ILE A 157 11.25 -5.00 -0.46
CA ILE A 157 10.74 -4.26 0.69
C ILE A 157 10.80 -5.19 1.89
N ASP A 158 11.79 -4.97 2.75
CA ASP A 158 11.89 -5.67 4.04
C ASP A 158 11.21 -4.84 5.13
N LEU A 159 10.08 -5.34 5.63
CA LEU A 159 9.28 -4.64 6.63
C LEU A 159 9.90 -4.70 8.04
N SER A 160 10.94 -5.49 8.26
CA SER A 160 11.71 -5.45 9.51
C SER A 160 12.44 -4.12 9.69
N ARG A 161 12.68 -3.37 8.61
CA ARG A 161 13.26 -2.02 8.66
C ARG A 161 12.41 -1.03 9.46
N LEU A 162 11.10 -1.26 9.57
CA LEU A 162 10.22 -0.43 10.39
C LEU A 162 10.47 -0.56 11.90
N THR A 163 11.16 -1.62 12.32
CA THR A 163 11.52 -1.86 13.73
C THR A 163 13.02 -1.68 13.99
N SER A 164 13.86 -1.64 12.95
CA SER A 164 15.31 -1.46 13.06
C SER A 164 15.84 -0.09 12.62
N GLU A 165 15.09 0.69 11.82
CA GLU A 165 15.53 1.99 11.32
C GLU A 165 14.85 3.16 12.01
N TYR A 166 15.64 4.20 12.33
CA TYR A 166 15.14 5.40 12.96
C TYR A 166 14.23 6.19 12.01
N GLY A 167 12.97 6.37 12.39
CA GLY A 167 12.03 7.29 11.72
C GLY A 167 11.34 6.75 10.47
N LEU A 168 11.61 5.51 10.05
CA LEU A 168 10.91 4.87 8.93
C LEU A 168 9.57 4.31 9.41
N ASN A 169 8.47 4.69 8.76
CA ASN A 169 7.12 4.33 9.18
C ASN A 169 6.23 3.91 8.01
N ILE A 170 5.23 3.07 8.29
CA ILE A 170 4.03 2.96 7.46
C ILE A 170 2.85 3.34 8.35
N HIS A 171 2.33 4.55 8.15
CA HIS A 171 1.21 5.02 8.96
C HIS A 171 -0.09 4.32 8.57
N PRO A 172 -1.02 4.09 9.53
CA PRO A 172 -2.24 3.33 9.26
C PRO A 172 -3.17 4.04 8.27
N CYS A 173 -3.95 3.27 7.50
CA CYS A 173 -4.95 3.85 6.62
C CYS A 173 -6.04 4.60 7.42
N LYS A 174 -6.37 5.82 7.00
CA LYS A 174 -7.44 6.63 7.62
C LYS A 174 -8.86 6.23 7.17
N GLY A 175 -8.99 5.23 6.29
CA GLY A 175 -10.29 4.72 5.84
C GLY A 175 -11.12 5.72 5.03
N CYS A 176 -10.51 6.63 4.27
CA CYS A 176 -11.23 7.68 3.51
C CYS A 176 -12.31 7.11 2.58
N VAL A 177 -12.06 5.93 2.00
CA VAL A 177 -13.01 5.20 1.13
C VAL A 177 -14.34 4.92 1.81
N ALA A 178 -14.36 4.72 3.14
CA ALA A 178 -15.58 4.47 3.90
C ALA A 178 -16.50 5.71 3.98
N THR A 179 -15.99 6.90 3.63
CA THR A 179 -16.81 8.10 3.43
C THR A 179 -17.31 8.19 1.99
N ALA A 180 -16.37 8.09 1.04
CA ALA A 180 -16.62 8.01 -0.39
C ALA A 180 -15.31 7.59 -1.10
N MET A 181 -15.37 6.79 -2.15
CA MET A 181 -14.17 6.36 -2.89
C MET A 181 -13.35 7.56 -3.42
N PRO A 182 -13.95 8.63 -3.99
CA PRO A 182 -13.20 9.80 -4.44
C PRO A 182 -12.50 10.59 -3.32
N LEU A 183 -12.83 10.34 -2.05
CA LEU A 183 -12.13 10.94 -0.91
C LEU A 183 -10.79 10.23 -0.63
N CYS A 184 -10.65 8.97 -1.04
CA CYS A 184 -9.39 8.26 -1.06
C CYS A 184 -8.59 8.76 -2.26
N HIS A 185 -7.37 9.28 -2.09
CA HIS A 185 -6.57 9.77 -3.23
C HIS A 185 -5.49 8.76 -3.60
N PHE A 186 -5.09 8.71 -4.88
CA PHE A 186 -3.95 7.91 -5.35
C PHE A 186 -2.90 8.78 -6.08
N PRO A 187 -1.64 8.85 -5.59
CA PRO A 187 -1.15 8.29 -4.33
C PRO A 187 -1.85 8.89 -3.10
N CYS A 188 -1.70 8.27 -1.94
CA CYS A 188 -2.48 8.69 -0.79
C CYS A 188 -2.02 10.02 -0.19
N SER A 189 -2.85 11.07 -0.33
CA SER A 189 -2.56 12.41 0.19
C SER A 189 -2.80 12.60 1.71
N CYS A 190 -2.97 11.50 2.46
CA CYS A 190 -3.15 11.54 3.93
C CYS A 190 -1.84 11.72 4.67
N TYR A 191 -0.72 11.41 4.00
CA TYR A 191 0.64 11.41 4.51
C TYR A 191 1.60 12.01 3.46
N PRO A 192 2.75 12.53 3.89
CA PRO A 192 3.04 12.83 5.29
C PRO A 192 2.11 13.92 5.84
N ASN A 193 1.96 13.93 7.16
CA ASN A 193 1.29 15.01 7.87
C ASN A 193 2.27 15.58 8.89
N HIS A 194 2.95 16.66 8.50
CA HIS A 194 4.01 17.27 9.27
C HIS A 194 3.51 17.88 10.58
N SER A 195 2.30 18.43 10.60
CA SER A 195 1.72 19.01 11.82
C SER A 195 1.37 17.96 12.87
N LEU A 196 1.20 16.69 12.48
CA LEU A 196 0.88 15.59 13.38
C LEU A 196 2.07 14.66 13.67
N ASN A 197 3.29 15.05 13.28
CA ASN A 197 4.47 14.19 13.35
C ASN A 197 4.27 12.84 12.64
N GLN A 198 3.52 12.84 11.53
CA GLN A 198 3.30 11.67 10.67
C GLN A 198 4.22 11.78 9.44
N THR A 199 5.51 11.94 9.68
CA THR A 199 6.58 11.99 8.68
C THR A 199 7.21 10.61 8.51
N GLY A 200 8.17 10.47 7.58
CA GLY A 200 8.86 9.21 7.32
C GLY A 200 7.96 8.10 6.78
N ASP A 201 6.85 8.45 6.11
CA ASP A 201 5.92 7.47 5.53
C ASP A 201 6.54 6.81 4.29
N TRP A 202 6.84 5.51 4.39
CA TRP A 202 7.51 4.75 3.34
C TRP A 202 6.60 4.41 2.15
N MET A 203 5.28 4.66 2.28
CA MET A 203 4.32 4.27 1.24
C MET A 203 4.52 4.97 -0.09
N ASN A 204 5.04 6.21 -0.12
CA ASN A 204 5.29 6.92 -1.39
C ASN A 204 6.27 6.14 -2.27
N ASP A 205 7.37 5.65 -1.70
CA ASP A 205 8.35 4.81 -2.40
C ASP A 205 7.77 3.44 -2.76
N ILE A 206 6.98 2.85 -1.86
CA ILE A 206 6.32 1.54 -2.09
C ILE A 206 5.33 1.65 -3.26
N TYR A 207 4.57 2.74 -3.40
CA TYR A 207 3.69 2.94 -4.54
C TYR A 207 4.46 3.00 -5.86
N ILE A 208 5.61 3.67 -5.88
CA ILE A 208 6.47 3.74 -7.07
C ILE A 208 6.98 2.35 -7.44
N LYS A 209 7.46 1.57 -6.46
CA LYS A 209 7.93 0.19 -6.69
C LYS A 209 6.81 -0.75 -7.15
N LEU A 210 5.61 -0.64 -6.57
CA LEU A 210 4.43 -1.38 -7.04
C LEU A 210 4.02 -0.96 -8.46
N ALA A 211 4.18 0.30 -8.81
CA ALA A 211 3.90 0.81 -10.14
C ALA A 211 4.91 0.30 -11.19
N ALA A 212 6.17 0.10 -10.82
CA ALA A 212 7.20 -0.46 -11.70
C ALA A 212 7.11 -2.00 -11.85
N ALA A 213 6.60 -2.69 -10.84
CA ALA A 213 6.61 -4.15 -10.80
C ALA A 213 5.66 -4.79 -11.84
N HIS A 214 6.13 -5.86 -12.47
CA HIS A 214 5.31 -6.77 -13.29
C HIS A 214 4.66 -7.86 -12.44
N GLY A 215 5.28 -8.21 -11.31
CA GLY A 215 4.70 -9.11 -10.33
C GLY A 215 5.04 -8.75 -8.89
N LEU A 216 4.20 -9.24 -7.98
CA LEU A 216 4.32 -9.04 -6.54
C LEU A 216 4.50 -10.40 -5.85
N LEU A 217 5.55 -10.56 -5.06
CA LEU A 217 5.75 -11.70 -4.18
C LEU A 217 5.64 -11.24 -2.72
N ILE A 218 4.69 -11.77 -1.95
CA ILE A 218 4.58 -11.51 -0.52
C ILE A 218 5.03 -12.74 0.25
N VAL A 219 6.06 -12.60 1.10
CA VAL A 219 6.57 -13.66 1.97
C VAL A 219 6.36 -13.26 3.42
N THR A 220 5.47 -13.95 4.12
CA THR A 220 4.97 -13.49 5.43
C THR A 220 4.87 -14.62 6.44
N PRO A 221 5.25 -14.37 7.71
CA PRO A 221 4.79 -15.22 8.79
C PRO A 221 3.30 -14.96 9.07
N THR A 222 2.68 -15.82 9.87
CA THR A 222 1.40 -15.55 10.55
C THR A 222 1.64 -15.11 11.98
N TYR A 223 1.06 -13.97 12.37
CA TYR A 223 1.06 -13.49 13.76
C TYR A 223 -0.36 -13.59 14.30
N TRP A 224 -0.59 -14.52 15.24
CA TRP A 224 -1.91 -14.73 15.86
C TRP A 224 -3.05 -14.80 14.83
N TYR A 225 -2.95 -15.72 13.86
CA TYR A 225 -3.95 -15.94 12.80
C TYR A 225 -4.11 -14.78 11.81
N GLN A 226 -3.21 -13.78 11.80
CA GLN A 226 -3.35 -12.57 11.01
C GLN A 226 -2.04 -12.13 10.37
N SER A 227 -2.16 -11.19 9.43
CA SER A 227 -1.00 -10.51 8.85
C SER A 227 -0.22 -9.74 9.93
N PRO A 228 1.11 -9.75 9.88
CA PRO A 228 1.92 -8.88 10.72
C PRO A 228 1.48 -7.42 10.58
N GLY A 229 1.50 -6.64 11.67
CA GLY A 229 0.98 -5.26 11.68
C GLY A 229 1.55 -4.33 10.61
N ALA A 230 2.84 -4.47 10.26
CA ALA A 230 3.46 -3.70 9.17
C ALA A 230 2.88 -4.08 7.80
N LEU A 231 2.76 -5.38 7.52
CA LEU A 231 2.12 -5.86 6.30
C LEU A 231 0.66 -5.39 6.26
N LYS A 232 -0.06 -5.47 7.38
CA LYS A 232 -1.45 -5.02 7.45
C LYS A 232 -1.57 -3.52 7.14
N ASN A 233 -0.70 -2.69 7.71
CA ASN A 233 -0.69 -1.26 7.40
C ASN A 233 -0.40 -1.01 5.92
N LEU A 234 0.57 -1.70 5.32
CA LEU A 234 0.86 -1.60 3.88
C LEU A 234 -0.37 -1.99 3.06
N MET A 235 -0.95 -3.16 3.32
CA MET A 235 -2.10 -3.69 2.58
C MET A 235 -3.34 -2.79 2.71
N ASP A 236 -3.60 -2.22 3.89
CA ASP A 236 -4.71 -1.28 4.11
C ASP A 236 -4.53 0.03 3.35
N ARG A 237 -3.29 0.44 3.12
CA ARG A 237 -2.97 1.65 2.37
C ARG A 237 -3.13 1.44 0.86
N LEU A 238 -3.12 0.19 0.37
CA LEU A 238 -3.35 -0.13 -1.05
C LEU A 238 -4.80 0.09 -1.51
N VAL A 239 -5.75 0.34 -0.62
CA VAL A 239 -7.14 0.66 -1.01
C VAL A 239 -7.26 1.87 -1.93
N CYS A 240 -6.27 2.78 -1.91
CA CYS A 240 -6.22 3.88 -2.88
C CYS A 240 -5.93 3.42 -4.31
N ILE A 241 -5.25 2.28 -4.49
CA ILE A 241 -4.97 1.69 -5.81
C ILE A 241 -6.25 1.08 -6.40
N ASP A 242 -7.18 0.58 -5.59
CA ASP A 242 -8.42 -0.06 -6.05
C ASP A 242 -9.33 0.92 -6.82
N GLY A 243 -9.44 2.16 -6.36
CA GLY A 243 -10.28 3.14 -7.06
C GLY A 243 -10.12 4.57 -6.59
N GLY A 244 -9.01 4.91 -5.93
CA GLY A 244 -8.80 6.25 -5.39
C GLY A 244 -8.78 7.33 -6.47
N ASN A 245 -9.08 8.55 -6.07
CA ASN A 245 -9.07 9.72 -6.94
C ASN A 245 -7.65 10.25 -7.17
N THR A 246 -7.25 10.36 -8.43
CA THR A 246 -5.93 10.86 -8.86
C THR A 246 -5.88 12.38 -8.97
N ASP A 247 -6.97 13.07 -8.62
CA ASP A 247 -7.10 14.52 -8.65
C ASP A 247 -7.61 15.05 -7.29
N PRO A 248 -6.70 15.41 -6.36
CA PRO A 248 -7.07 16.02 -5.09
C PRO A 248 -7.81 17.37 -5.21
N SER A 249 -7.70 18.06 -6.36
CA SER A 249 -8.35 19.35 -6.59
C SER A 249 -9.85 19.18 -6.80
N SER A 250 -10.30 18.08 -7.42
CA SER A 250 -11.73 17.78 -7.64
C SER A 250 -12.54 17.74 -6.33
N THR A 251 -11.92 17.26 -5.25
CA THR A 251 -12.48 17.23 -3.89
C THR A 251 -12.04 18.41 -3.03
N HIS A 252 -11.19 19.29 -3.55
CA HIS A 252 -10.52 20.39 -2.84
C HIS A 252 -9.89 19.89 -1.53
N GLY A 253 -9.06 18.86 -1.64
CA GLY A 253 -8.46 18.15 -0.52
C GLY A 253 -9.37 17.06 0.02
N LYS A 254 -9.67 17.07 1.32
CA LYS A 254 -10.48 16.01 1.95
C LYS A 254 -11.90 16.47 2.29
N LYS A 255 -12.58 17.20 1.38
CA LYS A 255 -13.98 17.61 1.60
C LYS A 255 -14.95 16.47 1.31
N ALA A 256 -15.41 15.83 2.38
CA ALA A 256 -16.31 14.67 2.33
C ALA A 256 -17.56 14.88 1.47
N ILE A 257 -18.21 16.05 1.53
CA ILE A 257 -19.44 16.31 0.76
C ILE A 257 -19.18 16.33 -0.75
N LYS A 258 -18.06 16.91 -1.19
CA LYS A 258 -17.68 16.93 -2.62
C LYS A 258 -17.38 15.52 -3.11
N ALA A 259 -16.60 14.75 -2.36
CA ALA A 259 -16.27 13.37 -2.71
C ALA A 259 -17.52 12.48 -2.82
N LYS A 260 -18.48 12.62 -1.90
CA LYS A 260 -19.77 11.90 -1.96
C LYS A 260 -20.57 12.28 -3.20
N GLN A 261 -20.57 13.56 -3.59
CA GLN A 261 -21.27 13.98 -4.80
C GLN A 261 -20.62 13.39 -6.05
N ILE A 262 -19.28 13.41 -6.15
CA ILE A 262 -18.54 12.77 -7.24
C ILE A 262 -18.89 11.27 -7.33
N GLU A 263 -18.95 10.56 -6.20
CA GLU A 263 -19.32 9.14 -6.22
C GLU A 263 -20.76 8.91 -6.70
N LEU A 264 -21.71 9.71 -6.23
CA LEU A 264 -23.12 9.63 -6.66
C LEU A 264 -23.34 10.04 -8.12
N ASP A 265 -22.44 10.85 -8.67
CA ASP A 265 -22.45 11.25 -10.08
C ASP A 265 -21.88 10.13 -10.99
N GLY A 266 -21.42 9.01 -10.42
CA GLY A 266 -21.07 7.80 -11.16
C GLY A 266 -19.58 7.49 -11.20
N TRP A 267 -18.90 7.51 -10.04
CA TRP A 267 -17.49 7.09 -9.97
C TRP A 267 -17.28 5.68 -10.51
N ASP A 268 -16.22 5.50 -11.29
CA ASP A 268 -15.98 4.36 -12.17
C ASP A 268 -15.04 3.30 -11.56
N TYR A 269 -14.42 3.56 -10.41
CA TYR A 269 -13.54 2.64 -9.68
C TYR A 269 -12.40 2.09 -10.57
N PRO A 270 -11.46 2.96 -11.01
CA PRO A 270 -10.63 2.70 -12.18
C PRO A 270 -9.56 1.61 -12.04
N LYS A 271 -9.29 1.09 -10.84
CA LYS A 271 -8.16 0.17 -10.51
C LYS A 271 -6.83 0.61 -11.11
N HIS A 272 -5.99 1.29 -10.33
CA HIS A 272 -4.82 2.01 -10.83
C HIS A 272 -3.64 1.13 -11.25
N LEU A 273 -3.50 -0.07 -10.72
CA LEU A 273 -2.40 -1.01 -11.01
C LEU A 273 -2.90 -2.43 -11.30
N PRO A 274 -3.83 -2.63 -12.25
CA PRO A 274 -4.36 -3.94 -12.56
C PRO A 274 -3.34 -4.75 -13.38
N ASN A 275 -3.63 -6.03 -13.64
CA ASN A 275 -2.87 -6.89 -14.55
C ASN A 275 -1.40 -7.12 -14.15
N ARG A 276 -1.15 -7.18 -12.85
CA ARG A 276 0.14 -7.59 -12.27
C ARG A 276 0.05 -9.01 -11.77
N ALA A 277 1.05 -9.83 -12.05
CA ALA A 277 1.08 -11.18 -11.49
C ALA A 277 1.28 -11.09 -9.96
N TYR A 278 0.79 -12.06 -9.20
CA TYR A 278 1.15 -12.15 -7.80
C TYR A 278 1.32 -13.59 -7.31
N ALA A 279 2.17 -13.71 -6.29
CA ALA A 279 2.35 -14.91 -5.51
C ALA A 279 2.46 -14.57 -4.02
N VAL A 280 2.08 -15.51 -3.17
CA VAL A 280 2.12 -15.38 -1.70
C VAL A 280 2.69 -16.66 -1.10
N MET A 281 3.63 -16.49 -0.16
CA MET A 281 4.14 -17.55 0.70
C MET A 281 3.82 -17.18 2.15
N VAL A 282 2.88 -17.89 2.76
CA VAL A 282 2.55 -17.75 4.18
C VAL A 282 3.16 -18.91 4.94
N HIS A 283 3.87 -18.62 6.04
CA HIS A 283 4.34 -19.67 6.93
C HIS A 283 3.98 -19.40 8.39
N GLY A 284 4.02 -20.45 9.19
CA GLY A 284 3.76 -20.39 10.62
C GLY A 284 4.19 -21.68 11.29
N ASP A 285 3.98 -21.79 12.58
CA ASP A 285 4.46 -22.95 13.36
C ASP A 285 3.32 -23.88 13.78
N VAL A 286 2.09 -23.38 13.90
CA VAL A 286 0.96 -24.15 14.47
C VAL A 286 -0.38 -23.92 13.77
N ALA A 287 -0.79 -22.66 13.56
CA ALA A 287 -2.13 -22.36 13.03
C ALA A 287 -2.19 -21.03 12.29
N GLY A 288 -3.14 -20.91 11.34
CA GLY A 288 -3.61 -19.64 10.78
C GLY A 288 -3.02 -19.25 9.43
N VAL A 289 -2.13 -20.08 8.85
CA VAL A 289 -1.48 -19.80 7.57
C VAL A 289 -2.48 -19.79 6.41
N GLU A 290 -3.47 -20.69 6.44
CA GLU A 290 -4.45 -20.85 5.36
C GLU A 290 -5.43 -19.67 5.32
N ALA A 291 -5.88 -19.20 6.49
CA ALA A 291 -6.79 -18.06 6.60
C ALA A 291 -6.11 -16.78 6.12
N GLN A 292 -4.88 -16.53 6.56
CA GLN A 292 -4.12 -15.38 6.12
C GLN A 292 -3.83 -15.42 4.62
N ARG A 293 -3.41 -16.57 4.07
CA ARG A 293 -3.17 -16.70 2.63
C ARG A 293 -4.43 -16.38 1.82
N ARG A 294 -5.60 -16.91 2.23
CA ARG A 294 -6.88 -16.60 1.58
C ARG A 294 -7.18 -15.10 1.63
N ASN A 295 -7.08 -14.46 2.79
CA ASN A 295 -7.34 -13.03 2.95
C ASN A 295 -6.44 -12.17 2.05
N LEU A 296 -5.14 -12.50 1.96
CA LEU A 296 -4.20 -11.79 1.08
C LEU A 296 -4.54 -12.01 -0.41
N CYS A 297 -4.86 -13.25 -0.79
CA CYS A 297 -5.22 -13.58 -2.17
C CYS A 297 -6.51 -12.87 -2.59
N ASP A 298 -7.55 -12.92 -1.77
CA ASP A 298 -8.85 -12.32 -2.07
C ASP A 298 -8.72 -10.79 -2.23
N GLN A 299 -7.89 -10.15 -1.40
CA GLN A 299 -7.59 -8.74 -1.55
C GLN A 299 -6.87 -8.41 -2.86
N LEU A 300 -5.85 -9.20 -3.24
CA LEU A 300 -5.09 -8.98 -4.49
C LEU A 300 -5.95 -9.23 -5.73
N ASP A 301 -6.76 -10.30 -5.72
CA ASP A 301 -7.72 -10.61 -6.77
C ASP A 301 -8.74 -9.46 -6.93
N TRP A 302 -9.25 -8.91 -5.80
CA TRP A 302 -10.17 -7.77 -5.80
C TRP A 302 -9.56 -6.54 -6.51
N MET A 303 -8.31 -6.21 -6.21
CA MET A 303 -7.58 -5.09 -6.83
C MET A 303 -7.21 -5.32 -8.31
N GLY A 304 -7.49 -6.50 -8.87
CA GLY A 304 -7.21 -6.83 -10.28
C GLY A 304 -5.80 -7.36 -10.52
N PHE A 305 -5.10 -7.83 -9.49
CA PHE A 305 -3.88 -8.61 -9.67
C PHE A 305 -4.24 -10.04 -10.13
N ILE A 306 -3.30 -10.70 -10.79
CA ILE A 306 -3.49 -12.01 -11.44
C ILE A 306 -2.66 -13.04 -10.70
N ALA A 307 -3.30 -14.04 -10.11
CA ALA A 307 -2.57 -15.05 -9.38
C ALA A 307 -1.71 -15.94 -10.27
N ALA A 308 -0.54 -16.30 -9.74
CA ALA A 308 0.34 -17.32 -10.32
C ALA A 308 -0.15 -18.77 -10.08
N GLY A 309 -1.47 -18.99 -10.17
CA GLY A 309 -2.13 -20.27 -9.97
C GLY A 309 -1.95 -20.85 -8.56
N PHE A 310 -2.23 -22.15 -8.40
CA PHE A 310 -2.09 -22.83 -7.11
C PHE A 310 -0.63 -22.86 -6.63
N LYS A 311 0.32 -23.02 -7.57
CA LYS A 311 1.76 -23.09 -7.27
C LYS A 311 2.32 -21.78 -6.73
N GLY A 312 1.68 -20.64 -7.01
CA GLY A 312 2.06 -19.34 -6.48
C GLY A 312 1.38 -18.95 -5.17
N ARG A 313 0.51 -19.79 -4.61
CA ARG A 313 -0.28 -19.50 -3.40
C ARG A 313 0.02 -20.54 -2.32
N LEU A 314 1.14 -20.37 -1.64
CA LEU A 314 1.69 -21.32 -0.67
C LEU A 314 1.32 -20.96 0.78
N ASP A 315 0.96 -21.97 1.56
CA ASP A 315 0.80 -21.91 3.02
C ASP A 315 1.43 -23.14 3.67
N ARG A 316 2.39 -22.96 4.60
CA ARG A 316 3.12 -24.10 5.21
C ARG A 316 3.36 -23.90 6.70
N TYR A 317 3.25 -24.99 7.46
CA TYR A 317 3.80 -25.05 8.80
C TYR A 317 5.25 -25.51 8.73
N ILE A 318 6.16 -24.80 9.41
CA ILE A 318 7.59 -25.13 9.45
C ILE A 318 7.94 -25.46 10.90
N GLY A 319 8.31 -26.70 11.18
CA GLY A 319 8.48 -27.21 12.55
C GLY A 319 7.15 -27.32 13.29
N TYR A 320 6.15 -28.00 12.68
CA TYR A 320 4.78 -28.07 13.21
C TYR A 320 4.75 -28.64 14.63
N TYR A 321 4.33 -27.82 15.61
CA TYR A 321 4.37 -28.14 17.05
C TYR A 321 5.76 -28.47 17.63
N GLU A 322 6.84 -28.22 16.89
CA GLU A 322 8.20 -28.41 17.36
C GLU A 322 8.68 -27.21 18.22
N SER A 323 9.89 -27.32 18.77
CA SER A 323 10.49 -26.27 19.58
C SER A 323 10.80 -25.03 18.74
N TYR A 324 10.39 -23.85 19.21
CA TYR A 324 10.78 -22.58 18.58
C TYR A 324 12.30 -22.37 18.55
N ALA A 325 13.04 -22.99 19.49
CA ALA A 325 14.49 -22.89 19.55
C ALA A 325 15.18 -23.58 18.37
N GLU A 326 14.53 -24.55 17.73
CA GLU A 326 15.06 -25.32 16.59
C GLU A 326 14.37 -24.89 15.27
N SER A 327 13.63 -23.77 15.29
CA SER A 327 12.75 -23.39 14.19
C SER A 327 13.50 -23.08 12.89
N HIS A 328 14.77 -22.68 12.98
CA HIS A 328 15.62 -22.41 11.83
C HIS A 328 16.23 -23.70 11.27
N GLU A 329 16.62 -24.63 12.13
CA GLU A 329 17.07 -25.98 11.79
C GLU A 329 15.96 -26.79 11.14
N ALA A 330 14.72 -26.64 11.63
CA ALA A 330 13.54 -27.24 10.99
C ALA A 330 13.40 -26.78 9.53
N LEU A 331 13.62 -25.49 9.25
CA LEU A 331 13.64 -24.98 7.87
C LEU A 331 14.86 -25.49 7.08
N ASP A 332 16.03 -25.60 7.70
CA ASP A 332 17.22 -26.15 7.02
C ASP A 332 17.01 -27.59 6.54
N GLN A 333 16.32 -28.41 7.33
CA GLN A 333 16.03 -29.81 7.03
C GLN A 333 14.86 -30.00 6.07
N ASP A 334 13.93 -29.04 6.01
CA ASP A 334 12.75 -29.09 5.14
C ASP A 334 13.07 -28.64 3.71
N GLN A 335 13.75 -29.52 2.97
CA GLN A 335 14.07 -29.29 1.55
C GLN A 335 12.80 -29.09 0.71
N ALA A 336 11.67 -29.72 1.07
CA ALA A 336 10.44 -29.60 0.32
C ALA A 336 9.89 -28.17 0.36
N VAL A 337 9.87 -27.52 1.53
CA VAL A 337 9.45 -26.12 1.65
C VAL A 337 10.41 -25.17 0.91
N GLN A 338 11.71 -25.47 0.91
CA GLN A 338 12.69 -24.70 0.13
C GLN A 338 12.46 -24.83 -1.38
N ASP A 339 12.21 -26.04 -1.88
CA ASP A 339 11.87 -26.31 -3.28
C ASP A 339 10.52 -25.69 -3.67
N GLU A 340 9.57 -25.61 -2.73
CA GLU A 340 8.30 -24.91 -2.94
C GLU A 340 8.49 -23.40 -3.08
N ALA A 341 9.47 -22.78 -2.39
CA ALA A 341 9.81 -21.38 -2.61
C ALA A 341 10.36 -21.15 -4.04
N VAL A 342 11.14 -22.09 -4.57
CA VAL A 342 11.58 -22.09 -5.98
C VAL A 342 10.37 -22.25 -6.92
N MET A 343 9.49 -23.21 -6.65
CA MET A 343 8.27 -23.44 -7.43
C MET A 343 7.38 -22.18 -7.50
N VAL A 344 7.24 -21.46 -6.38
CA VAL A 344 6.47 -20.21 -6.31
C VAL A 344 7.08 -19.14 -7.24
N ALA A 345 8.41 -18.97 -7.20
CA ALA A 345 9.11 -18.04 -8.07
C ALA A 345 8.93 -18.37 -9.56
N GLN A 346 9.05 -19.65 -9.93
CA GLN A 346 8.83 -20.13 -11.30
C GLN A 346 7.40 -19.90 -11.78
N ALA A 347 6.41 -20.16 -10.93
CA ALA A 347 5.00 -19.92 -11.24
C ALA A 347 4.73 -18.42 -11.45
N LEU A 348 5.28 -17.56 -10.59
CA LEU A 348 5.17 -16.11 -10.72
C LEU A 348 5.77 -15.64 -12.03
N GLN A 349 6.98 -16.09 -12.36
CA GLN A 349 7.65 -15.70 -13.58
C GLN A 349 6.92 -16.17 -14.84
N ALA A 350 6.43 -17.41 -14.87
CA ALA A 350 5.65 -17.93 -15.99
C ALA A 350 4.40 -17.06 -16.25
N THR A 351 3.72 -16.66 -15.18
CA THR A 351 2.55 -15.78 -15.23
C THR A 351 2.91 -14.40 -15.76
N ILE A 352 4.01 -13.80 -15.29
CA ILE A 352 4.51 -12.52 -15.80
C ILE A 352 4.81 -12.60 -17.31
N ARG A 353 5.49 -13.65 -17.76
CA ARG A 353 5.82 -13.86 -19.17
C ARG A 353 4.55 -13.93 -20.03
N GLN A 354 3.53 -14.66 -19.59
CA GLN A 354 2.25 -14.76 -20.29
C GLN A 354 1.52 -13.40 -20.36
N LEU A 355 1.43 -12.68 -19.24
CA LEU A 355 0.80 -11.35 -19.20
C LEU A 355 1.52 -10.36 -20.13
N ARG A 356 2.86 -10.38 -20.16
CA ARG A 356 3.65 -9.50 -21.03
C ARG A 356 3.57 -9.87 -22.51
N GLN A 357 3.22 -11.11 -22.83
CA GLN A 357 2.88 -11.55 -24.19
C GLN A 357 1.45 -11.14 -24.59
N GLY A 358 0.69 -10.50 -23.70
CA GLY A 358 -0.70 -10.10 -23.94
C GLY A 358 -1.69 -11.26 -23.82
N ILE A 359 -1.29 -12.38 -23.20
CA ILE A 359 -2.20 -13.51 -22.97
C ILE A 359 -3.18 -13.15 -21.86
N GLU A 360 -4.47 -13.27 -22.16
CA GLU A 360 -5.54 -13.07 -21.18
C GLU A 360 -5.65 -14.28 -20.24
N LEU A 361 -5.34 -14.06 -18.95
CA LEU A 361 -5.36 -15.10 -17.92
C LEU A 361 -6.59 -15.04 -17.00
N GLN A 362 -7.41 -14.01 -17.13
CA GLN A 362 -8.66 -13.83 -16.38
C GLN A 362 -9.77 -13.35 -17.32
N PRO A 363 -10.25 -14.20 -18.25
CA PRO A 363 -11.29 -13.80 -19.22
C PRO A 363 -12.61 -13.37 -18.55
N SER A 364 -12.84 -13.78 -17.30
CA SER A 364 -13.97 -13.31 -16.48
C SER A 364 -13.94 -11.81 -16.21
N GLN A 365 -12.79 -11.13 -16.34
CA GLN A 365 -12.70 -9.67 -16.19
C GLN A 365 -13.43 -8.91 -17.31
N GLN A 366 -13.71 -9.56 -18.45
CA GLN A 366 -14.55 -8.98 -19.52
C GLN A 366 -16.03 -8.96 -19.15
N VAL A 367 -16.43 -9.70 -18.12
CA VAL A 367 -17.82 -9.72 -17.64
C VAL A 367 -18.05 -8.47 -16.80
N GLU A 368 -18.96 -7.60 -17.26
CA GLU A 368 -19.33 -6.41 -16.51
C GLU A 368 -19.85 -6.78 -15.12
N LEU A 369 -19.36 -6.07 -14.11
CA LEU A 369 -19.86 -6.23 -12.77
C LEU A 369 -21.29 -5.69 -12.65
N VAL A 370 -22.18 -6.47 -12.05
CA VAL A 370 -23.55 -6.04 -11.73
C VAL A 370 -23.54 -4.88 -10.73
N ARG A 371 -22.53 -4.82 -9.87
CA ARG A 371 -22.29 -3.73 -8.93
C ARG A 371 -20.90 -3.17 -9.19
N PRO A 372 -20.72 -1.85 -9.30
CA PRO A 372 -19.43 -1.25 -9.65
C PRO A 372 -18.35 -1.36 -8.56
N LYS A 373 -18.68 -1.97 -7.41
CA LYS A 373 -17.79 -2.20 -6.28
C LYS A 373 -17.46 -3.67 -6.21
#